data_AF-A0A5P9HUS3-F1
#
_entry.id   AF-A0A5P9HUS3-F1
#
_cell.length_a   1.000
_cell.length_b   1.000
_cell.length_c   1.000
_cell.angle_alpha   90.00
_cell.angle_beta   90.00
_cell.angle_gamma   90.00
#
_symmetry.space_group_name_H-M   'P 1'
#
loop_
_entity.id
_entity.type
_entity.pdbx_description
1 polymer ?
#
loop_
_entity_poly.entity_id
_entity_poly.type
_entity_poly.pdbx_seq_one_letter_code
_entity_poly.pdbx_strand_id
1 'polypeptide(L)'
;MAGKILNYYAGGNTARGFYSLYESNIEGLDRVFILKGGPGTGKSSLIKKIAKSWNEKGYDIELLHCSSDTSSVDGVIIRKLGIGIVDGTAPHVIEPKAPGAVEEYVNLGEAWDSNFLKKHKEEIIHLASKKKNAFQTAYQTFARALKIHDDWERYYIHNMNFAEANKLTEELKEKLFQNKILHKKADVRHRFLGAATPAGAKDFVPNLTEGLTHRYFIKGRPGSGKSTMLKKLAKTAEEKGFNCEIYHCGFDPYSLDMIICRELGFAIFDSTAPHEYFPGQEGDAIVDMYERTIRSGTDERYEHELALVKGRYTETMQAAIGKLTEAKSWHASLEEIYVQAMDYSVVDAWTERIMSEIRAIEGSIQTTKNV
;
A
#
# COMPACT_ATOMS: atom_id res chain seq x y z
N MET A 1 15.24 20.23 -11.64
CA MET A 1 15.57 18.88 -11.14
C MET A 1 14.26 18.11 -11.04
N ALA A 2 14.28 16.80 -11.26
CA ALA A 2 13.09 15.97 -11.08
C ALA A 2 12.62 15.99 -9.62
N GLY A 3 11.31 15.86 -9.39
CA GLY A 3 10.74 15.79 -8.03
C GLY A 3 10.99 14.45 -7.36
N LYS A 4 10.60 14.30 -6.09
CA LYS A 4 10.66 13.03 -5.38
C LYS A 4 9.54 12.10 -5.84
N ILE A 5 9.83 10.79 -5.91
CA ILE A 5 8.81 9.76 -6.15
C ILE A 5 8.65 8.92 -4.88
N LEU A 6 7.44 8.87 -4.34
CA LEU A 6 7.05 7.97 -3.26
C LEU A 6 6.27 6.80 -3.83
N ASN A 7 6.72 5.58 -3.54
CA ASN A 7 6.09 4.34 -3.98
C ASN A 7 5.43 3.66 -2.79
N TYR A 8 4.16 3.30 -2.92
CA TYR A 8 3.44 2.53 -1.91
C TYR A 8 2.27 1.79 -2.54
N TYR A 9 1.59 0.97 -1.74
CA TYR A 9 0.35 0.31 -2.14
C TYR A 9 -0.83 0.96 -1.41
N ALA A 10 -1.96 1.15 -2.11
CA ALA A 10 -3.24 1.52 -1.50
C ALA A 10 -4.27 0.40 -1.57
N GLY A 11 -3.93 -0.72 -2.22
CA GLY A 11 -4.71 -1.95 -2.22
C GLY A 11 -3.80 -3.13 -1.88
N GLY A 12 -4.32 -4.10 -1.13
CA GLY A 12 -3.56 -5.27 -0.71
C GLY A 12 -4.34 -6.57 -0.83
N ASN A 13 -3.64 -7.65 -1.18
CA ASN A 13 -4.15 -9.03 -1.09
C ASN A 13 -3.93 -9.55 0.33
N THR A 14 -4.94 -9.48 1.19
CA THR A 14 -4.80 -9.72 2.63
C THR A 14 -5.51 -11.00 3.10
N ALA A 15 -5.31 -11.36 4.37
CA ALA A 15 -6.07 -12.40 5.06
C ALA A 15 -7.57 -12.10 5.19
N ARG A 16 -7.99 -10.86 4.90
CA ARG A 16 -9.39 -10.41 4.90
C ARG A 16 -9.94 -10.23 3.49
N GLY A 17 -9.24 -10.73 2.47
CA GLY A 17 -9.54 -10.50 1.07
C GLY A 17 -8.80 -9.29 0.51
N PHE A 18 -9.29 -8.75 -0.62
CA PHE A 18 -8.79 -7.49 -1.11
C PHE A 18 -9.16 -6.36 -0.13
N TYR A 19 -8.17 -5.62 0.35
CA TYR A 19 -8.38 -4.51 1.26
C TYR A 19 -7.97 -3.20 0.59
N SER A 20 -8.87 -2.22 0.60
CA SER A 20 -8.68 -0.92 -0.05
C SER A 20 -8.43 0.17 0.98
N LEU A 21 -7.39 0.96 0.74
CA LEU A 21 -7.02 2.19 1.44
C LEU A 21 -6.97 3.39 0.49
N TYR A 22 -7.52 3.25 -0.73
CA TYR A 22 -7.52 4.32 -1.74
C TYR A 22 -8.20 5.59 -1.24
N GLU A 23 -9.32 5.46 -0.53
CA GLU A 23 -10.12 6.58 -0.01
C GLU A 23 -9.26 7.56 0.81
N SER A 24 -8.49 7.03 1.77
CA SER A 24 -7.61 7.85 2.60
C SER A 24 -6.52 8.53 1.78
N ASN A 25 -6.15 8.01 0.60
CA ASN A 25 -5.13 8.64 -0.24
C ASN A 25 -5.71 9.65 -1.22
N ILE A 26 -6.97 9.54 -1.65
CA ILE A 26 -7.57 10.52 -2.58
C ILE A 26 -8.32 11.65 -1.86
N GLU A 27 -8.57 11.51 -0.56
CA GLU A 27 -9.25 12.52 0.23
C GLU A 27 -8.53 13.89 0.19
N GLY A 28 -9.30 14.96 -0.01
CA GLY A 28 -8.80 16.33 -0.06
C GLY A 28 -8.11 16.71 -1.38
N LEU A 29 -8.16 15.85 -2.40
CA LEU A 29 -7.81 16.23 -3.77
C LEU A 29 -8.96 17.03 -4.40
N ASP A 30 -8.60 18.05 -5.18
CA ASP A 30 -9.56 18.91 -5.89
C ASP A 30 -10.06 18.25 -7.17
N ARG A 31 -9.27 17.34 -7.75
CA ARG A 31 -9.58 16.67 -9.01
C ARG A 31 -9.10 15.23 -9.04
N VAL A 32 -10.00 14.29 -9.33
CA VAL A 32 -9.67 12.85 -9.39
C VAL A 32 -10.21 12.22 -10.66
N PHE A 33 -9.33 11.62 -11.47
CA PHE A 33 -9.71 10.82 -12.63
C PHE A 33 -9.77 9.34 -12.25
N ILE A 34 -10.94 8.73 -12.40
CA ILE A 34 -11.16 7.31 -12.11
C ILE A 34 -11.22 6.56 -13.45
N LEU A 35 -10.14 5.87 -13.78
CA LEU A 35 -10.02 5.10 -15.00
C LEU A 35 -10.88 3.83 -14.90
N LYS A 36 -11.69 3.56 -15.92
CA LYS A 36 -12.49 2.34 -16.07
C LYS A 36 -12.09 1.64 -17.36
N GLY A 37 -11.87 0.34 -17.31
CA GLY A 37 -11.57 -0.47 -18.48
C GLY A 37 -11.14 -1.89 -18.11
N GLY A 38 -11.17 -2.81 -19.07
CA GLY A 38 -10.76 -4.20 -18.89
C GLY A 38 -9.25 -4.39 -18.68
N PRO A 39 -8.77 -5.64 -18.55
CA PRO A 39 -7.35 -5.96 -18.65
C PRO A 39 -6.73 -5.39 -19.93
N GLY A 40 -5.45 -4.98 -19.90
CA GLY A 40 -4.76 -4.53 -21.11
C GLY A 40 -5.19 -3.18 -21.71
N THR A 41 -6.14 -2.44 -21.11
CA THR A 41 -6.60 -1.15 -21.67
C THR A 41 -5.61 0.01 -21.55
N GLY A 42 -4.34 -0.25 -21.23
CA GLY A 42 -3.30 0.79 -21.13
C GLY A 42 -3.34 1.67 -19.87
N LYS A 43 -4.17 1.36 -18.85
CA LYS A 43 -4.31 2.17 -17.61
C LYS A 43 -2.96 2.46 -16.93
N SER A 44 -2.21 1.40 -16.60
CA SER A 44 -0.90 1.50 -15.94
C SER A 44 0.10 2.31 -16.78
N SER A 45 0.08 2.14 -18.11
CA SER A 45 0.93 2.90 -19.02
C SER A 45 0.58 4.40 -19.06
N LEU A 46 -0.71 4.73 -19.13
CA LEU A 46 -1.21 6.10 -19.05
C LEU A 46 -0.76 6.76 -17.74
N ILE A 47 -0.98 6.08 -16.60
CA ILE A 47 -0.60 6.57 -15.27
C ILE A 47 0.91 6.84 -15.21
N LYS A 48 1.74 5.90 -15.67
CA LYS A 48 3.21 6.07 -15.70
C LYS A 48 3.67 7.21 -16.59
N LYS A 49 3.05 7.39 -17.76
CA LYS A 49 3.39 8.46 -18.71
C LYS A 49 3.14 9.83 -18.07
N ILE A 50 1.99 10.00 -17.41
CA ILE A 50 1.65 11.23 -16.68
C ILE A 50 2.62 11.43 -15.50
N ALA A 51 2.84 10.42 -14.67
CA ALA A 51 3.76 10.47 -13.54
C ALA A 51 5.16 10.92 -13.95
N LYS A 52 5.72 10.32 -15.00
CA LYS A 52 7.04 10.67 -15.54
C LYS A 52 7.10 12.12 -16.00
N SER A 53 6.14 12.56 -16.81
CA SER A 53 6.14 13.92 -17.36
C SER A 53 6.08 15.00 -16.27
N TRP A 54 5.29 14.79 -15.22
CA TRP A 54 5.18 15.74 -14.12
C TRP A 54 6.36 15.66 -13.15
N ASN A 55 6.95 14.48 -12.97
CA ASN A 55 8.17 14.34 -12.20
C ASN A 55 9.34 15.10 -12.83
N GLU A 56 9.50 14.99 -14.16
CA GLU A 56 10.54 15.69 -14.93
C GLU A 56 10.39 17.23 -14.84
N LYS A 57 9.16 17.72 -14.64
CA LYS A 57 8.88 19.14 -14.34
C LYS A 57 9.20 19.56 -12.89
N GLY A 58 9.65 18.64 -12.04
CA GLY A 58 10.02 18.92 -10.65
C GLY A 58 8.88 18.77 -9.64
N TYR A 59 7.75 18.14 -10.01
CA TYR A 59 6.69 17.82 -9.06
C TYR A 59 6.98 16.51 -8.34
N ASP A 60 6.70 16.52 -7.03
CA ASP A 60 6.68 15.28 -6.24
C ASP A 60 5.49 14.42 -6.67
N ILE A 61 5.75 13.12 -6.80
CA ILE A 61 4.81 12.13 -7.29
C ILE A 61 4.61 11.04 -6.23
N GLU A 62 3.36 10.69 -5.98
CA GLU A 62 2.99 9.47 -5.26
C GLU A 62 2.50 8.42 -6.27
N LEU A 63 3.17 7.27 -6.36
CA LEU A 63 2.79 6.13 -7.21
C LEU A 63 2.14 5.04 -6.35
N LEU A 64 0.92 4.66 -6.74
CA LEU A 64 0.13 3.61 -6.11
C LEU A 64 0.35 2.32 -6.92
N HIS A 65 1.12 1.39 -6.37
CA HIS A 65 1.48 0.14 -7.04
C HIS A 65 0.36 -0.91 -6.97
N CYS A 66 0.31 -1.77 -7.98
CA CYS A 66 -0.66 -2.86 -8.03
C CYS A 66 -0.17 -4.07 -7.23
N SER A 67 -0.96 -4.53 -6.25
CA SER A 67 -0.61 -5.72 -5.45
C SER A 67 -0.72 -7.03 -6.24
N SER A 68 -1.41 -7.01 -7.38
CA SER A 68 -1.63 -8.18 -8.24
C SER A 68 -0.68 -8.24 -9.44
N ASP A 69 -0.01 -7.14 -9.77
CA ASP A 69 1.08 -7.11 -10.74
C ASP A 69 2.15 -6.09 -10.34
N THR A 70 3.30 -6.59 -9.88
CA THR A 70 4.44 -5.78 -9.43
C THR A 70 5.06 -4.91 -10.51
N SER A 71 4.73 -5.14 -11.79
CA SER A 71 5.17 -4.29 -12.89
C SER A 71 4.20 -3.15 -13.18
N SER A 72 3.02 -3.12 -12.55
CA SER A 72 1.94 -2.17 -12.83
C SER A 72 1.66 -1.22 -11.68
N VAL A 73 1.07 -0.08 -12.04
CA VAL A 73 0.57 0.93 -11.09
C VAL A 73 -0.92 1.12 -11.29
N ASP A 74 -1.62 1.26 -10.18
CA ASP A 74 -3.05 1.50 -10.11
C ASP A 74 -3.37 2.98 -9.90
N GLY A 75 -2.37 3.83 -9.63
CA GLY A 75 -2.62 5.26 -9.54
C GLY A 75 -1.39 6.15 -9.44
N VAL A 76 -1.63 7.45 -9.64
CA VAL A 76 -0.68 8.53 -9.41
C VAL A 76 -1.37 9.69 -8.71
N ILE A 77 -0.69 10.31 -7.75
CA ILE A 77 -1.16 11.53 -7.09
C ILE A 77 -0.08 12.61 -7.18
N ILE A 78 -0.50 13.81 -7.57
CA ILE A 78 0.32 15.04 -7.61
C ILE A 78 -0.29 16.01 -6.58
N ARG A 79 0.07 15.81 -5.30
CA ARG A 79 -0.53 16.53 -4.16
C ARG A 79 -0.50 18.04 -4.32
N LYS A 80 0.62 18.59 -4.81
CA LYS A 80 0.82 20.03 -4.99
C LYS A 80 -0.18 20.67 -5.97
N LEU A 81 -0.76 19.87 -6.87
CA LEU A 81 -1.79 20.29 -7.81
C LEU A 81 -3.20 19.85 -7.39
N GLY A 82 -3.36 19.13 -6.28
CA GLY A 82 -4.64 18.59 -5.85
C GLY A 82 -5.20 17.52 -6.81
N ILE A 83 -4.34 16.80 -7.55
CA ILE A 83 -4.77 15.89 -8.62
C ILE A 83 -4.45 14.43 -8.30
N GLY A 84 -5.40 13.54 -8.56
CA GLY A 84 -5.23 12.09 -8.52
C GLY A 84 -5.73 11.40 -9.78
N ILE A 85 -5.08 10.32 -10.18
CA ILE A 85 -5.54 9.42 -11.23
C ILE A 85 -5.46 8.01 -10.68
N VAL A 86 -6.55 7.26 -10.73
CA VAL A 86 -6.66 5.95 -10.08
C VAL A 86 -7.45 4.97 -10.96
N ASP A 87 -7.07 3.70 -10.93
CA ASP A 87 -7.84 2.62 -11.52
C ASP A 87 -9.06 2.34 -10.64
N GLY A 88 -10.25 2.53 -11.19
CA GLY A 88 -11.52 2.23 -10.54
C GLY A 88 -12.08 0.84 -10.87
N THR A 89 -11.34 0.00 -11.58
CA THR A 89 -11.79 -1.33 -12.00
C THR A 89 -11.76 -2.30 -10.83
N ALA A 90 -12.78 -3.16 -10.68
CA ALA A 90 -12.82 -4.13 -9.60
C ALA A 90 -11.50 -4.94 -9.52
N PRO A 91 -10.93 -5.15 -8.31
CA PRO A 91 -11.52 -4.90 -6.99
C PRO A 91 -11.33 -3.47 -6.43
N HIS A 92 -10.73 -2.56 -7.19
CA HIS A 92 -10.42 -1.18 -6.81
C HIS A 92 -11.64 -0.24 -6.93
N VAL A 93 -12.82 -0.68 -6.49
CA VAL A 93 -14.03 0.15 -6.64
C VAL A 93 -13.88 1.40 -5.76
N ILE A 94 -13.74 2.55 -6.41
CA ILE A 94 -13.75 3.87 -5.80
C ILE A 94 -15.12 4.47 -6.09
N GLU A 95 -15.86 4.80 -5.03
CA GLU A 95 -17.14 5.48 -5.12
C GLU A 95 -16.92 7.00 -5.07
N PRO A 96 -17.28 7.74 -6.14
CA PRO A 96 -17.22 9.20 -6.16
C PRO A 96 -18.04 9.83 -5.04
N LYS A 97 -17.48 10.80 -4.32
CA LYS A 97 -18.21 11.55 -3.28
C LYS A 97 -18.84 12.82 -3.85
N ALA A 98 -18.21 13.44 -4.85
CA ALA A 98 -18.71 14.63 -5.53
C ALA A 98 -18.53 14.50 -7.06
N PRO A 99 -19.18 13.49 -7.70
CA PRO A 99 -19.00 13.22 -9.14
C PRO A 99 -19.31 14.45 -10.01
N GLY A 100 -18.41 14.75 -10.95
CA GLY A 100 -18.47 15.91 -11.83
C GLY A 100 -17.91 17.21 -11.22
N ALA A 101 -17.80 17.29 -9.90
CA ALA A 101 -17.15 18.42 -9.20
C ALA A 101 -15.70 18.09 -8.83
N VAL A 102 -15.45 16.87 -8.32
CA VAL A 102 -14.12 16.39 -7.93
C VAL A 102 -13.73 15.18 -8.77
N GLU A 103 -14.58 14.13 -8.78
CA GLU A 103 -14.27 12.89 -9.49
C GLU A 103 -14.88 12.82 -10.90
N GLU A 104 -14.09 12.37 -11.87
CA GLU A 104 -14.53 12.08 -13.25
C GLU A 104 -14.19 10.64 -13.63
N TYR A 105 -15.16 9.93 -14.20
CA TYR A 105 -14.90 8.63 -14.81
C TYR A 105 -14.32 8.79 -16.20
N VAL A 106 -13.18 8.14 -16.44
CA VAL A 106 -12.55 8.04 -17.76
C VAL A 106 -12.76 6.62 -18.27
N ASN A 107 -13.63 6.47 -19.28
CA ASN A 107 -13.98 5.17 -19.85
C ASN A 107 -12.99 4.79 -20.97
N LEU A 108 -11.96 4.02 -20.63
CA LEU A 108 -11.03 3.45 -21.61
C LEU A 108 -11.60 2.23 -22.34
N GLY A 109 -12.79 1.74 -21.95
CA GLY A 109 -13.50 0.68 -22.66
C GLY A 109 -14.03 1.11 -24.03
N GLU A 110 -14.08 2.41 -24.32
CA GLU A 110 -14.43 2.93 -25.66
C GLU A 110 -13.41 2.57 -26.73
N ALA A 111 -12.19 2.22 -26.31
CA ALA A 111 -11.08 1.90 -27.20
C ALA A 111 -11.08 0.45 -27.71
N TRP A 112 -11.96 -0.44 -27.22
CA TRP A 112 -11.96 -1.84 -27.67
C TRP A 112 -12.92 -2.12 -28.84
N ASP A 113 -12.59 -3.09 -29.69
CA ASP A 113 -13.52 -3.68 -30.64
C ASP A 113 -14.46 -4.67 -29.93
N SER A 114 -15.67 -4.20 -29.65
CA SER A 114 -16.72 -5.02 -29.02
C SER A 114 -17.15 -6.21 -29.89
N ASN A 115 -17.06 -6.14 -31.22
CA ASN A 115 -17.40 -7.24 -32.12
C ASN A 115 -16.32 -8.33 -32.10
N PHE A 116 -15.05 -7.94 -32.03
CA PHE A 116 -13.95 -8.88 -31.79
C PHE A 116 -14.16 -9.60 -30.44
N LEU A 117 -14.35 -8.86 -29.35
CA LEU A 117 -14.51 -9.45 -28.01
C LEU A 117 -15.72 -10.38 -27.90
N LYS A 118 -16.84 -10.07 -28.58
CA LYS A 118 -18.02 -10.95 -28.62
C LYS A 118 -17.72 -12.34 -29.19
N LYS A 119 -16.77 -12.45 -30.14
CA LYS A 119 -16.36 -13.75 -30.71
C LYS A 119 -15.58 -14.59 -29.69
N HIS A 120 -14.90 -13.95 -28.74
CA HIS A 120 -14.14 -14.59 -27.66
C HIS A 120 -14.91 -14.66 -26.33
N LYS A 121 -16.22 -14.39 -26.33
CA LYS A 121 -17.04 -14.25 -25.11
C LYS A 121 -16.89 -15.42 -24.14
N GLU A 122 -17.01 -16.66 -24.63
CA GLU A 122 -16.98 -17.85 -23.78
C GLU A 122 -15.61 -18.04 -23.11
N GLU A 123 -14.54 -17.82 -23.88
CA GLU A 123 -13.16 -17.86 -23.41
C GLU A 123 -12.91 -16.77 -22.34
N ILE A 124 -13.34 -15.53 -22.60
CA ILE A 124 -13.23 -14.42 -21.65
C ILE A 124 -13.96 -14.75 -20.33
N ILE A 125 -15.19 -15.25 -20.40
CA ILE A 125 -15.96 -15.63 -19.21
C ILE A 125 -15.26 -16.76 -18.45
N HIS A 126 -14.74 -17.76 -19.16
CA HIS A 126 -14.02 -18.88 -18.56
C HIS A 126 -12.77 -18.40 -17.81
N LEU A 127 -11.90 -17.64 -18.47
CA LEU A 127 -10.66 -17.12 -17.87
C LEU A 127 -10.95 -16.16 -16.71
N ALA A 128 -11.99 -15.31 -16.83
CA ALA A 128 -12.41 -14.43 -15.74
C ALA A 128 -12.89 -15.21 -14.51
N SER A 129 -13.62 -16.31 -14.72
CA SER A 129 -14.03 -17.23 -13.65
C SER A 129 -12.83 -17.91 -12.99
N LYS A 130 -11.88 -18.43 -13.78
CA LYS A 130 -10.64 -19.03 -13.27
C LYS A 130 -9.83 -18.04 -12.42
N LYS A 131 -9.62 -16.82 -12.92
CA LYS A 131 -8.97 -15.73 -12.19
C LYS A 131 -9.66 -15.45 -10.86
N LYS A 132 -10.99 -15.29 -10.88
CA LYS A 132 -11.80 -15.03 -9.68
C LYS A 132 -11.65 -16.15 -8.64
N ASN A 133 -11.72 -17.41 -9.07
CA ASN A 133 -11.61 -18.57 -8.18
C ASN A 133 -10.19 -18.69 -7.58
N ALA A 134 -9.15 -18.39 -8.36
CA ALA A 134 -7.77 -18.36 -7.87
C ALA A 134 -7.59 -17.29 -6.77
N PHE A 135 -8.07 -16.06 -6.99
CA PHE A 135 -8.07 -15.02 -5.95
C PHE A 135 -8.85 -15.43 -4.71
N GLN A 136 -10.06 -15.97 -4.86
CA GLN A 136 -10.88 -16.42 -3.73
C GLN A 136 -10.15 -17.49 -2.91
N THR A 137 -9.49 -18.44 -3.58
CA THR A 137 -8.71 -19.48 -2.93
C THR A 137 -7.48 -18.90 -2.23
N ALA A 138 -6.81 -17.91 -2.82
CA ALA A 138 -5.71 -17.19 -2.19
C ALA A 138 -6.17 -16.54 -0.88
N TYR A 139 -7.27 -15.79 -0.90
CA TYR A 139 -7.81 -15.10 0.27
C TYR A 139 -8.27 -16.06 1.37
N GLN A 140 -8.95 -17.16 1.02
CA GLN A 140 -9.29 -18.20 1.98
C GLN A 140 -8.04 -18.85 2.60
N THR A 141 -6.95 -18.96 1.84
CA THR A 141 -5.68 -19.51 2.32
C THR A 141 -4.95 -18.52 3.21
N PHE A 142 -4.91 -17.23 2.89
CA PHE A 142 -4.41 -16.20 3.80
C PHE A 142 -5.22 -16.13 5.10
N ALA A 143 -6.55 -16.24 5.03
CA ALA A 143 -7.40 -16.30 6.22
C ALA A 143 -7.06 -17.49 7.13
N ARG A 144 -6.67 -18.64 6.56
CA ARG A 144 -6.16 -19.79 7.32
C ARG A 144 -4.78 -19.50 7.90
N ALA A 145 -3.88 -18.90 7.13
CA ALA A 145 -2.56 -18.50 7.60
C ALA A 145 -2.66 -17.53 8.79
N LEU A 146 -3.66 -16.64 8.80
CA LEU A 146 -3.87 -15.69 9.89
C LEU A 146 -4.24 -16.41 11.19
N LYS A 147 -5.10 -17.44 11.13
CA LYS A 147 -5.41 -18.26 12.30
C LYS A 147 -4.16 -18.97 12.86
N ILE A 148 -3.29 -19.46 11.98
CA ILE A 148 -2.02 -20.08 12.38
C ILE A 148 -1.08 -19.04 12.99
N HIS A 149 -1.05 -17.83 12.43
CA HIS A 149 -0.32 -16.70 12.99
C HIS A 149 -0.83 -16.34 14.39
N ASP A 150 -2.14 -16.26 14.61
CA ASP A 150 -2.73 -16.02 15.94
C ASP A 150 -2.32 -17.10 16.95
N ASP A 151 -2.28 -18.37 16.54
CA ASP A 151 -1.77 -19.47 17.36
C ASP A 151 -0.28 -19.29 17.70
N TRP A 152 0.51 -18.77 16.76
CA TRP A 152 1.93 -18.45 16.97
C TRP A 152 2.10 -17.30 17.98
N GLU A 153 1.31 -16.23 17.87
CA GLU A 153 1.38 -15.09 18.78
C GLU A 153 1.12 -15.50 20.24
N ARG A 154 0.25 -16.48 20.47
CA ARG A 154 -0.09 -16.94 21.83
C ARG A 154 1.15 -17.33 22.63
N TYR A 155 2.14 -17.99 22.06
CA TYR A 155 3.35 -18.38 22.82
C TYR A 155 4.08 -17.16 23.40
N TYR A 156 4.09 -16.05 22.68
CA TYR A 156 4.74 -14.81 23.12
C TYR A 156 3.83 -13.96 24.00
N ILE A 157 2.54 -13.83 23.66
CA ILE A 157 1.56 -13.06 24.44
C ILE A 157 1.48 -13.57 25.88
N HIS A 158 1.46 -14.89 26.10
CA HIS A 158 1.43 -15.47 27.46
C HIS A 158 2.71 -15.19 28.27
N ASN A 159 3.81 -14.85 27.59
CA ASN A 159 5.11 -14.56 28.21
C ASN A 159 5.47 -13.07 28.10
N MET A 160 4.50 -12.22 27.74
CA MET A 160 4.70 -10.79 27.54
C MET A 160 4.54 -10.01 28.84
N ASN A 161 5.49 -9.13 29.13
CA ASN A 161 5.39 -8.10 30.14
C ASN A 161 4.72 -6.85 29.54
N PHE A 162 3.40 -6.77 29.69
CA PHE A 162 2.61 -5.64 29.19
C PHE A 162 2.97 -4.31 29.85
N ALA A 163 3.42 -4.31 31.11
CA ALA A 163 3.83 -3.10 31.80
C ALA A 163 5.09 -2.49 31.15
N GLU A 164 6.08 -3.33 30.86
CA GLU A 164 7.29 -2.88 30.15
C GLU A 164 7.01 -2.45 28.71
N ALA A 165 6.10 -3.13 28.00
CA ALA A 165 5.68 -2.70 26.66
C ALA A 165 5.00 -1.31 26.68
N ASN A 166 4.17 -1.06 27.69
CA ASN A 166 3.56 0.27 27.87
C ASN A 166 4.61 1.32 28.22
N LYS A 167 5.53 1.01 29.13
CA LYS A 167 6.62 1.91 29.51
C LYS A 167 7.49 2.28 28.31
N LEU A 168 7.92 1.30 27.51
CA LEU A 168 8.67 1.54 26.27
C LEU A 168 7.89 2.42 25.28
N THR A 169 6.58 2.23 25.19
CA THR A 169 5.74 3.09 24.35
C THR A 169 5.75 4.54 24.82
N GLU A 170 5.67 4.80 26.13
CA GLU A 170 5.75 6.16 26.68
C GLU A 170 7.15 6.77 26.50
N GLU A 171 8.22 6.00 26.73
CA GLU A 171 9.62 6.42 26.44
C GLU A 171 9.77 6.88 24.98
N LEU A 172 9.17 6.13 24.03
CA LEU A 172 9.18 6.50 22.62
C LEU A 172 8.34 7.73 22.32
N LYS A 173 7.17 7.90 22.96
CA LYS A 173 6.36 9.12 22.79
C LYS A 173 7.13 10.35 23.24
N GLU A 174 7.76 10.30 24.40
CA GLU A 174 8.58 11.39 24.92
C GLU A 174 9.75 11.70 23.99
N LYS A 175 10.46 10.66 23.52
CA LYS A 175 11.60 10.81 22.59
C LYS A 175 11.20 11.41 21.25
N LEU A 176 10.14 10.89 20.63
CA LEU A 176 9.76 11.23 19.25
C LEU A 176 9.02 12.56 19.15
N PHE A 177 8.09 12.82 20.07
CA PHE A 177 7.24 14.01 20.01
C PHE A 177 7.71 15.14 20.93
N GLN A 178 8.41 14.80 22.03
CA GLN A 178 8.85 15.75 23.05
C GLN A 178 7.67 16.64 23.49
N ASN A 179 7.92 17.93 23.76
CA ASN A 179 6.90 18.92 24.09
C ASN A 179 6.33 19.64 22.85
N LYS A 180 6.60 19.15 21.63
CA LYS A 180 6.15 19.79 20.40
C LYS A 180 4.67 19.49 20.15
N ILE A 181 3.92 20.52 19.77
CA ILE A 181 2.50 20.47 19.40
C ILE A 181 2.30 21.43 18.22
N LEU A 182 1.55 21.01 17.21
CA LEU A 182 1.11 21.86 16.12
C LEU A 182 -0.37 22.18 16.29
N HIS A 183 -0.74 23.46 16.29
CA HIS A 183 -2.13 23.90 16.39
C HIS A 183 -2.83 23.82 15.02
N LYS A 184 -2.87 22.63 14.44
CA LYS A 184 -3.58 22.33 13.19
C LYS A 184 -4.25 20.97 13.28
N LYS A 185 -5.24 20.75 12.41
CA LYS A 185 -5.76 19.40 12.17
C LYS A 185 -4.67 18.59 11.46
N ALA A 186 -4.34 17.42 12.00
CA ALA A 186 -3.41 16.49 11.38
C ALA A 186 -3.98 15.93 10.07
N ASP A 187 -3.13 15.79 9.06
CA ASP A 187 -3.42 14.98 7.87
C ASP A 187 -2.92 13.55 8.10
N VAL A 188 -3.84 12.60 8.18
CA VAL A 188 -3.56 11.18 8.48
C VAL A 188 -3.86 10.33 7.26
N ARG A 189 -2.86 9.61 6.75
CA ARG A 189 -2.98 8.82 5.52
C ARG A 189 -2.71 7.35 5.78
N HIS A 190 -3.66 6.50 5.41
CA HIS A 190 -3.56 5.05 5.56
C HIS A 190 -3.07 4.42 4.25
N ARG A 191 -2.00 3.62 4.33
CA ARG A 191 -1.29 3.04 3.19
C ARG A 191 -0.81 1.64 3.53
N PHE A 192 -0.22 0.95 2.56
CA PHE A 192 0.58 -0.25 2.79
C PHE A 192 2.01 0.02 2.33
N LEU A 193 3.00 -0.31 3.15
CA LEU A 193 4.42 -0.16 2.78
C LEU A 193 4.85 -1.22 1.78
N GLY A 194 4.14 -2.34 1.79
CA GLY A 194 4.37 -3.52 0.98
C GLY A 194 3.13 -4.38 0.92
N ALA A 195 3.12 -5.34 0.00
CA ALA A 195 1.98 -6.20 -0.26
C ALA A 195 2.40 -7.65 -0.47
N ALA A 196 1.46 -8.57 -0.23
CA ALA A 196 1.55 -9.93 -0.76
C ALA A 196 1.27 -9.91 -2.27
N THR A 197 2.26 -10.26 -3.07
CA THR A 197 2.19 -10.23 -4.53
C THR A 197 2.47 -11.62 -5.12
N PRO A 198 2.14 -11.86 -6.41
CA PRO A 198 2.57 -13.06 -7.14
C PRO A 198 4.10 -13.30 -7.13
N ALA A 199 4.90 -12.25 -6.91
CA ALA A 199 6.36 -12.34 -6.82
C ALA A 199 6.86 -12.47 -5.36
N GLY A 200 5.95 -12.78 -4.42
CA GLY A 200 6.22 -12.77 -2.98
C GLY A 200 6.00 -11.41 -2.34
N ALA A 201 6.54 -11.22 -1.14
CA ALA A 201 6.46 -9.96 -0.43
C ALA A 201 7.34 -8.90 -1.11
N LYS A 202 6.77 -7.73 -1.40
CA LYS A 202 7.47 -6.57 -1.98
C LYS A 202 7.07 -5.33 -1.22
N ASP A 203 8.06 -4.51 -0.85
CA ASP A 203 7.87 -3.27 -0.12
C ASP A 203 8.71 -2.12 -0.69
N PHE A 204 8.44 -0.93 -0.17
CA PHE A 204 9.12 0.31 -0.53
C PHE A 204 9.73 1.03 0.68
N VAL A 205 10.05 0.33 1.78
CA VAL A 205 10.59 0.96 3.01
C VAL A 205 11.81 1.85 2.72
N PRO A 206 12.82 1.42 1.92
CA PRO A 206 13.96 2.28 1.61
C PRO A 206 13.55 3.59 0.91
N ASN A 207 12.61 3.54 -0.04
CA ASN A 207 12.12 4.71 -0.76
C ASN A 207 11.26 5.62 0.12
N LEU A 208 10.38 5.04 0.94
CA LEU A 208 9.46 5.78 1.81
C LEU A 208 10.19 6.55 2.92
N THR A 209 11.28 5.97 3.42
CA THR A 209 12.11 6.51 4.50
C THR A 209 13.29 7.35 4.03
N GLU A 210 13.47 7.49 2.72
CA GLU A 210 14.53 8.32 2.14
C GLU A 210 14.42 9.78 2.60
N GLY A 211 15.55 10.35 3.03
CA GLY A 211 15.66 11.74 3.49
C GLY A 211 15.15 12.01 4.91
N LEU A 212 14.70 10.99 5.63
CA LEU A 212 14.38 11.11 7.05
C LEU A 212 15.66 11.09 7.90
N THR A 213 15.69 11.91 8.94
CA THR A 213 16.84 12.02 9.85
C THR A 213 16.89 10.90 10.88
N HIS A 214 15.75 10.28 11.19
CA HIS A 214 15.68 9.19 12.16
C HIS A 214 14.85 8.01 11.64
N ARG A 215 15.39 6.80 11.78
CA ARG A 215 14.64 5.57 11.48
C ARG A 215 14.75 4.59 12.65
N TYR A 216 13.62 4.08 13.09
CA TYR A 216 13.52 3.18 14.22
C TYR A 216 13.07 1.80 13.75
N PHE A 217 13.95 0.81 13.89
CA PHE A 217 13.77 -0.55 13.42
C PHE A 217 13.23 -1.38 14.58
N ILE A 218 11.93 -1.65 14.57
CA ILE A 218 11.30 -2.48 15.59
C ILE A 218 11.72 -3.93 15.33
N LYS A 219 12.40 -4.54 16.31
CA LYS A 219 12.69 -5.97 16.35
C LYS A 219 11.78 -6.62 17.37
N GLY A 220 11.36 -7.86 17.11
CA GLY A 220 10.41 -8.55 17.98
C GLY A 220 9.94 -9.89 17.43
N ARG A 221 9.04 -10.53 18.18
CA ARG A 221 8.33 -11.74 17.75
C ARG A 221 6.86 -11.43 17.47
N PRO A 222 6.12 -12.28 16.74
CA PRO A 222 4.66 -12.17 16.64
C PRO A 222 4.03 -12.03 18.04
N GLY A 223 3.01 -11.19 18.18
CA GLY A 223 2.39 -10.95 19.49
C GLY A 223 3.17 -10.06 20.47
N SER A 224 4.36 -9.55 20.15
CA SER A 224 5.16 -8.72 21.07
C SER A 224 4.66 -7.26 21.23
N GLY A 225 3.46 -6.93 20.78
CA GLY A 225 2.86 -5.59 20.93
C GLY A 225 3.34 -4.50 19.96
N LYS A 226 4.09 -4.83 18.90
CA LYS A 226 4.63 -3.88 17.91
C LYS A 226 3.55 -2.98 17.30
N SER A 227 2.52 -3.59 16.75
CA SER A 227 1.35 -2.93 16.16
C SER A 227 0.60 -2.05 17.16
N THR A 228 0.44 -2.51 18.40
CA THR A 228 -0.21 -1.75 19.47
C THR A 228 0.57 -0.48 19.83
N MET A 229 1.89 -0.58 19.92
CA MET A 229 2.78 0.57 20.12
C MET A 229 2.67 1.55 18.95
N LEU A 230 2.75 1.08 17.71
CA LEU A 230 2.60 1.91 16.51
C LEU A 230 1.26 2.66 16.49
N LYS A 231 0.14 1.99 16.83
CA LYS A 231 -1.18 2.64 16.93
C LYS A 231 -1.22 3.76 17.96
N LYS A 232 -0.58 3.56 19.12
CA LYS A 232 -0.48 4.59 20.17
C LYS A 232 0.37 5.78 19.71
N LEU A 233 1.46 5.54 18.99
CA LEU A 233 2.31 6.59 18.42
C LEU A 233 1.59 7.37 17.31
N ALA A 234 0.87 6.69 16.41
CA ALA A 234 0.04 7.31 15.38
C ALA A 234 -1.02 8.23 15.99
N LYS A 235 -1.76 7.74 16.99
CA LYS A 235 -2.75 8.53 17.73
C LYS A 235 -2.11 9.75 18.40
N THR A 236 -0.92 9.60 18.97
CA THR A 236 -0.18 10.72 19.59
C THR A 236 0.21 11.78 18.55
N ALA A 237 0.62 11.36 17.35
CA ALA A 237 0.92 12.29 16.26
C ALA A 237 -0.32 13.10 15.87
N GLU A 238 -1.45 12.42 15.68
CA GLU A 238 -2.73 13.04 15.33
C GLU A 238 -3.20 14.03 16.41
N GLU A 239 -3.21 13.61 17.68
CA GLU A 239 -3.61 14.45 18.82
C GLU A 239 -2.73 15.70 18.99
N LYS A 240 -1.45 15.60 18.61
CA LYS A 240 -0.50 16.73 18.63
C LYS A 240 -0.48 17.55 17.34
N GLY A 241 -1.37 17.26 16.38
CA GLY A 241 -1.53 18.01 15.14
C GLY A 241 -0.46 17.72 14.07
N PHE A 242 0.32 16.66 14.22
CA PHE A 242 1.31 16.24 13.24
C PHE A 242 0.69 15.36 12.17
N ASN A 243 1.04 15.62 10.92
CA ASN A 243 0.69 14.74 9.81
C ASN A 243 1.35 13.37 10.02
N CYS A 244 0.60 12.31 9.74
CA CYS A 244 1.03 10.94 9.98
C CYS A 244 0.68 10.05 8.80
N GLU A 245 1.70 9.39 8.24
CA GLU A 245 1.50 8.32 7.27
C GLU A 245 1.49 6.99 8.04
N ILE A 246 0.34 6.32 8.05
CA ILE A 246 0.12 5.06 8.74
C ILE A 246 0.17 3.94 7.70
N TYR A 247 1.10 3.01 7.89
CA TYR A 247 1.28 1.88 7.00
C TYR A 247 0.80 0.60 7.69
N HIS A 248 -0.25 0.03 7.13
CA HIS A 248 -0.85 -1.22 7.54
C HIS A 248 -0.02 -2.41 7.07
N CYS A 249 -0.18 -3.53 7.76
CA CYS A 249 0.42 -4.78 7.35
C CYS A 249 -0.25 -5.31 6.08
N GLY A 250 0.57 -5.64 5.07
CA GLY A 250 0.08 -6.19 3.80
C GLY A 250 -0.58 -7.57 3.94
N PHE A 251 -0.47 -8.21 5.10
CA PHE A 251 -1.08 -9.50 5.42
C PHE A 251 -2.33 -9.38 6.31
N ASP A 252 -2.25 -8.70 7.47
CA ASP A 252 -3.43 -8.34 8.29
C ASP A 252 -3.60 -6.81 8.34
N PRO A 253 -4.58 -6.24 7.61
CA PRO A 253 -4.73 -4.80 7.50
C PRO A 253 -5.16 -4.13 8.81
N TYR A 254 -5.50 -4.89 9.86
CA TYR A 254 -5.75 -4.33 11.18
C TYR A 254 -4.49 -4.23 12.04
N SER A 255 -3.37 -4.75 11.58
CA SER A 255 -2.06 -4.52 12.16
C SER A 255 -1.34 -3.35 11.45
N LEU A 256 -0.49 -2.63 12.17
CA LEU A 256 0.40 -1.61 11.60
C LEU A 256 1.82 -2.14 11.53
N ASP A 257 2.47 -1.88 10.40
CA ASP A 257 3.88 -2.20 10.18
C ASP A 257 4.76 -0.95 10.23
N MET A 258 4.25 0.25 9.94
CA MET A 258 5.06 1.46 9.98
C MET A 258 4.23 2.71 10.24
N ILE A 259 4.85 3.71 10.85
CA ILE A 259 4.39 5.09 10.78
C ILE A 259 5.52 6.02 10.34
N ILE A 260 5.18 7.06 9.61
CA ILE A 260 6.11 8.14 9.25
C ILE A 260 5.50 9.47 9.69
N CYS A 261 6.28 10.26 10.43
CA CYS A 261 5.96 11.64 10.75
C CYS A 261 7.04 12.54 10.15
N ARG A 262 6.79 13.01 8.92
CA ARG A 262 7.78 13.77 8.14
C ARG A 262 8.12 15.12 8.79
N GLU A 263 7.15 15.76 9.44
CA GLU A 263 7.34 17.03 10.17
C GLU A 263 8.30 16.91 11.36
N LEU A 264 8.45 15.70 11.91
CA LEU A 264 9.41 15.38 12.97
C LEU A 264 10.63 14.62 12.45
N GLY A 265 10.71 14.36 11.14
CA GLY A 265 11.85 13.72 10.50
C GLY A 265 12.05 12.25 10.84
N PHE A 266 11.03 11.52 11.30
CA PHE A 266 11.18 10.12 11.69
C PHE A 266 10.26 9.12 10.96
N ALA A 267 10.77 7.90 10.83
CA ALA A 267 9.98 6.70 10.58
C ALA A 267 10.24 5.66 11.69
N ILE A 268 9.21 4.92 12.09
CA ILE A 268 9.34 3.75 12.96
C ILE A 268 8.55 2.60 12.34
N PHE A 269 9.20 1.45 12.17
CA PHE A 269 8.64 0.33 11.42
C PHE A 269 9.06 -1.04 11.94
N ASP A 270 8.16 -2.00 11.80
CA ASP A 270 8.44 -3.41 11.98
C ASP A 270 9.50 -3.86 10.96
N SER A 271 10.65 -4.24 11.49
CA SER A 271 11.82 -4.62 10.71
C SER A 271 12.13 -6.10 10.93
N THR A 272 11.08 -6.93 10.94
CA THR A 272 11.15 -8.39 11.02
C THR A 272 10.75 -9.02 9.69
N ALA A 273 11.06 -10.31 9.50
CA ALA A 273 10.73 -11.01 8.26
C ALA A 273 9.22 -10.88 7.92
N PRO A 274 8.86 -10.63 6.65
CA PRO A 274 9.71 -10.70 5.45
C PRO A 274 10.44 -9.40 5.07
N HIS A 275 10.24 -8.29 5.80
CA HIS A 275 10.78 -6.96 5.47
C HIS A 275 11.86 -6.54 6.48
N GLU A 276 12.93 -7.33 6.54
CA GLU A 276 13.99 -7.13 7.52
C GLU A 276 15.08 -6.17 7.01
N TYR A 277 15.31 -5.11 7.79
CA TYR A 277 16.38 -4.15 7.59
C TYR A 277 17.25 -4.02 8.84
N PHE A 278 18.40 -3.36 8.67
CA PHE A 278 19.36 -3.09 9.74
C PHE A 278 19.83 -1.63 9.66
N PRO A 279 20.17 -1.02 10.81
CA PRO A 279 20.79 0.29 10.85
C PRO A 279 21.99 0.39 9.91
N GLY A 280 22.05 1.48 9.14
CA GLY A 280 23.12 1.74 8.19
C GLY A 280 23.48 3.20 8.01
N GLN A 281 22.72 4.13 8.61
CA GLN A 281 22.99 5.56 8.55
C GLN A 281 22.89 6.22 9.93
N GLU A 282 23.43 7.43 10.04
CA GLU A 282 23.28 8.25 11.24
C GLU A 282 21.80 8.50 11.56
N GLY A 283 21.43 8.36 12.83
CA GLY A 283 20.05 8.51 13.30
C GLY A 283 19.20 7.24 13.22
N ASP A 284 19.74 6.13 12.71
CA ASP A 284 19.10 4.81 12.82
C ASP A 284 19.20 4.26 14.25
N ALA A 285 18.13 3.64 14.73
CA ALA A 285 18.12 2.99 16.05
C ALA A 285 17.25 1.74 16.07
N ILE A 286 17.64 0.73 16.84
CA ILE A 286 16.83 -0.47 17.07
C ILE A 286 15.87 -0.22 18.23
N VAL A 287 14.62 -0.64 18.07
CA VAL A 287 13.63 -0.75 19.14
C VAL A 287 13.39 -2.23 19.38
N ASP A 288 14.10 -2.82 20.34
CA ASP A 288 13.97 -4.25 20.63
C ASP A 288 12.79 -4.51 21.57
N MET A 289 11.68 -4.98 20.99
CA MET A 289 10.50 -5.39 21.74
C MET A 289 10.66 -6.79 22.33
N TYR A 290 11.52 -7.65 21.78
CA TYR A 290 11.69 -9.00 22.30
C TYR A 290 12.40 -8.94 23.65
N GLU A 291 13.61 -8.39 23.70
CA GLU A 291 14.41 -8.35 24.93
C GLU A 291 13.70 -7.57 26.05
N ARG A 292 13.04 -6.47 25.70
CA ARG A 292 12.34 -5.60 26.68
C ARG A 292 11.06 -6.21 27.22
N THR A 293 10.29 -6.93 26.39
CA THR A 293 8.90 -7.26 26.72
C THR A 293 8.60 -8.75 26.79
N ILE A 294 9.47 -9.62 26.27
CA ILE A 294 9.24 -11.07 26.31
C ILE A 294 10.14 -11.69 27.38
N ARG A 295 9.57 -12.60 28.17
CA ARG A 295 10.34 -13.34 29.17
C ARG A 295 11.50 -14.11 28.51
N SER A 296 12.71 -13.90 29.01
CA SER A 296 13.90 -14.67 28.60
C SER A 296 13.66 -16.18 28.73
N GLY A 297 14.14 -16.96 27.77
CA GLY A 297 13.90 -18.41 27.69
C GLY A 297 12.62 -18.82 26.97
N THR A 298 11.83 -17.89 26.42
CA THR A 298 10.55 -18.23 25.75
C THR A 298 10.77 -19.02 24.47
N ASP A 299 11.72 -18.63 23.62
CA ASP A 299 12.03 -19.34 22.38
C ASP A 299 12.50 -20.77 22.66
N GLU A 300 13.39 -20.95 23.64
CA GLU A 300 13.94 -22.24 24.05
C GLU A 300 12.87 -23.14 24.67
N ARG A 301 11.98 -22.57 25.48
CA ARG A 301 10.91 -23.31 26.15
C ARG A 301 9.91 -23.93 25.17
N TYR A 302 9.65 -23.26 24.05
CA TYR A 302 8.65 -23.65 23.06
C TYR A 302 9.27 -23.99 21.70
N GLU A 303 10.56 -24.34 21.66
CA GLU A 303 11.32 -24.50 20.41
C GLU A 303 10.60 -25.43 19.41
N HIS A 304 10.14 -26.59 19.88
CA HIS A 304 9.46 -27.58 19.06
C HIS A 304 8.11 -27.06 18.53
N GLU A 305 7.27 -26.49 19.39
CA GLU A 305 5.97 -25.94 19.01
C GLU A 305 6.11 -24.75 18.06
N LEU A 306 7.10 -23.89 18.31
CA LEU A 306 7.44 -22.74 17.47
C LEU A 306 7.91 -23.19 16.08
N ALA A 307 8.73 -24.25 16.01
CA ALA A 307 9.14 -24.83 14.74
C ALA A 307 7.93 -25.36 13.95
N LEU A 308 7.01 -26.09 14.60
CA LEU A 308 5.81 -26.63 13.96
C LEU A 308 4.85 -25.54 13.47
N VAL A 309 4.58 -24.51 14.28
CA VAL A 309 3.68 -23.42 13.88
C VAL A 309 4.29 -22.56 12.76
N LYS A 310 5.60 -22.29 12.84
CA LYS A 310 6.34 -21.56 11.78
C LYS A 310 6.35 -22.33 10.46
N GLY A 311 6.53 -23.65 10.50
CA GLY A 311 6.45 -24.53 9.32
C GLY A 311 5.08 -24.44 8.64
N ARG A 312 4.00 -24.69 9.41
CA ARG A 312 2.62 -24.60 8.90
C ARG A 312 2.27 -23.22 8.35
N TYR A 313 2.70 -22.16 9.04
CA TYR A 313 2.50 -20.78 8.58
C TYR A 313 3.20 -20.56 7.23
N THR A 314 4.47 -20.95 7.13
CA THR A 314 5.27 -20.78 5.91
C THR A 314 4.66 -21.52 4.72
N GLU A 315 4.30 -22.79 4.91
CA GLU A 315 3.64 -23.60 3.88
C GLU A 315 2.30 -22.99 3.43
N THR A 316 1.49 -22.53 4.38
CA THR A 316 0.19 -21.93 4.07
C THR A 316 0.34 -20.60 3.33
N MET A 317 1.32 -19.77 3.72
CA MET A 317 1.64 -18.52 3.03
C MET A 317 2.14 -18.77 1.61
N GLN A 318 3.01 -19.75 1.41
CA GLN A 318 3.49 -20.15 0.08
C GLN A 318 2.33 -20.65 -0.80
N ALA A 319 1.42 -21.45 -0.25
CA ALA A 319 0.23 -21.90 -0.97
C ALA A 319 -0.70 -20.73 -1.37
N ALA A 320 -0.88 -19.74 -0.49
CA ALA A 320 -1.67 -18.55 -0.79
C ALA A 320 -1.01 -17.70 -1.90
N ILE A 321 0.30 -17.46 -1.82
CA ILE A 321 1.07 -16.75 -2.86
C ILE A 321 1.01 -17.50 -4.19
N GLY A 322 1.12 -18.83 -4.18
CA GLY A 322 0.98 -19.66 -5.38
C GLY A 322 -0.37 -19.47 -6.07
N LYS A 323 -1.46 -19.25 -5.30
CA LYS A 323 -2.77 -18.90 -5.87
C LYS A 323 -2.85 -17.48 -6.42
N LEU A 324 -2.09 -16.53 -5.89
CA LEU A 324 -1.93 -15.21 -6.54
C LEU A 324 -1.17 -15.33 -7.86
N THR A 325 -0.14 -16.18 -7.92
CA THR A 325 0.60 -16.47 -9.17
C THR A 325 -0.31 -17.10 -10.21
N GLU A 326 -1.15 -18.06 -9.82
CA GLU A 326 -2.19 -18.63 -10.69
C GLU A 326 -3.19 -17.55 -11.16
N ALA A 327 -3.64 -16.67 -10.28
CA ALA A 327 -4.53 -15.57 -10.66
C ALA A 327 -3.87 -14.62 -11.68
N LYS A 328 -2.58 -14.31 -11.50
CA LYS A 328 -1.79 -13.50 -12.44
C LYS A 328 -1.67 -14.16 -13.82
N SER A 329 -1.47 -15.48 -13.88
CA SER A 329 -1.40 -16.17 -15.19
C SER A 329 -2.73 -16.13 -15.93
N TRP A 330 -3.86 -16.35 -15.22
CA TRP A 330 -5.18 -16.21 -15.84
C TRP A 330 -5.47 -14.76 -16.27
N HIS A 331 -4.95 -13.77 -15.54
CA HIS A 331 -5.04 -12.37 -15.92
C HIS A 331 -4.25 -12.07 -17.20
N ALA A 332 -3.03 -12.59 -17.32
CA ALA A 332 -2.22 -12.42 -18.53
C ALA A 332 -2.91 -13.01 -19.77
N SER A 333 -3.48 -14.21 -19.67
CA SER A 333 -4.24 -14.80 -20.80
C SER A 333 -5.48 -13.98 -21.15
N LEU A 334 -6.17 -13.38 -20.17
CA LEU A 334 -7.25 -12.43 -20.48
C LEU A 334 -6.71 -11.19 -21.21
N GLU A 335 -5.62 -10.63 -20.71
CA GLU A 335 -5.01 -9.43 -21.27
C GLU A 335 -4.60 -9.63 -22.72
N GLU A 336 -4.05 -10.79 -23.10
CA GLU A 336 -3.69 -11.12 -24.50
C GLU A 336 -4.89 -10.99 -25.46
N ILE A 337 -6.11 -11.36 -25.03
CA ILE A 337 -7.32 -11.22 -25.84
C ILE A 337 -7.72 -9.74 -25.95
N TYR A 338 -7.71 -9.01 -24.83
CA TYR A 338 -8.12 -7.61 -24.82
C TYR A 338 -7.14 -6.73 -25.59
N VAL A 339 -5.83 -6.93 -25.46
CA VAL A 339 -4.79 -6.17 -26.17
C VAL A 339 -4.97 -6.22 -27.69
N GLN A 340 -5.38 -7.37 -28.24
CA GLN A 340 -5.66 -7.51 -29.67
C GLN A 340 -6.88 -6.71 -30.13
N ALA A 341 -7.80 -6.39 -29.21
CA ALA A 341 -9.01 -5.63 -29.49
C ALA A 341 -8.83 -4.12 -29.31
N MET A 342 -7.69 -3.65 -28.78
CA MET A 342 -7.51 -2.25 -28.38
C MET A 342 -7.04 -1.35 -29.54
N ASP A 343 -7.71 -0.21 -29.69
CA ASP A 343 -7.20 0.96 -30.40
C ASP A 343 -6.50 1.90 -29.41
N TYR A 344 -5.18 1.82 -29.35
CA TYR A 344 -4.37 2.64 -28.45
C TYR A 344 -4.36 4.13 -28.81
N SER A 345 -4.77 4.52 -30.02
CA SER A 345 -4.86 5.94 -30.38
C SER A 345 -5.92 6.68 -29.54
N VAL A 346 -6.99 5.98 -29.16
CA VAL A 346 -8.03 6.50 -28.26
C VAL A 346 -7.48 6.67 -26.84
N VAL A 347 -6.65 5.72 -26.37
CA VAL A 347 -6.00 5.82 -25.05
C VAL A 347 -4.98 6.96 -25.01
N ASP A 348 -4.22 7.15 -26.10
CA ASP A 348 -3.29 8.28 -26.24
C ASP A 348 -4.03 9.62 -26.24
N ALA A 349 -5.17 9.72 -26.93
CA ALA A 349 -6.01 10.92 -26.91
C ALA A 349 -6.52 11.24 -25.51
N TRP A 350 -6.97 10.23 -24.75
CA TRP A 350 -7.33 10.41 -23.33
C TRP A 350 -6.15 10.85 -22.48
N THR A 351 -4.97 10.28 -22.71
CA THR A 351 -3.76 10.67 -22.00
C THR A 351 -3.41 12.14 -22.23
N GLU A 352 -3.45 12.60 -23.49
CA GLU A 352 -3.20 14.01 -23.82
C GLU A 352 -4.29 14.95 -23.27
N ARG A 353 -5.56 14.52 -23.26
CA ARG A 353 -6.65 15.29 -22.65
C ARG A 353 -6.42 15.51 -21.16
N ILE A 354 -6.12 14.44 -20.42
CA ILE A 354 -5.82 14.53 -18.98
C ILE A 354 -4.58 15.42 -18.78
N MET A 355 -3.51 15.22 -19.55
CA MET A 355 -2.31 16.05 -19.47
C MET A 355 -2.58 17.53 -19.70
N SER A 356 -3.44 17.87 -20.68
CA SER A 356 -3.84 19.25 -20.97
C SER A 356 -4.59 19.88 -19.79
N GLU A 357 -5.50 19.13 -19.17
CA GLU A 357 -6.26 19.60 -18.01
C GLU A 357 -5.34 19.85 -16.80
N ILE A 358 -4.41 18.94 -16.52
CA ILE A 358 -3.42 19.14 -15.45
C ILE A 358 -2.55 20.39 -15.73
N ARG A 359 -2.18 20.66 -16.99
CA ARG A 359 -1.45 21.89 -17.37
C ARG A 359 -2.27 23.15 -17.14
N ALA A 360 -3.57 23.12 -17.43
CA ALA A 360 -4.46 24.25 -17.16
C ALA A 360 -4.57 24.54 -15.66
N ILE A 361 -4.67 23.50 -14.83
CA ILE A 361 -4.68 23.62 -13.36
C ILE A 361 -3.33 24.16 -12.84
N GLU A 362 -2.20 23.65 -13.35
CA GLU A 362 -0.87 24.21 -13.03
C GLU A 362 -0.80 25.72 -13.33
N GLY A 363 -1.27 26.14 -14.52
CA GLY A 363 -1.25 27.54 -14.95
C GLY A 363 -2.15 28.46 -14.11
N SER A 364 -3.33 28.00 -13.70
CA SER A 364 -4.23 28.79 -12.85
C SER A 364 -3.64 29.00 -11.45
N ILE A 365 -3.02 27.97 -10.86
CA ILE A 365 -2.35 28.07 -9.55
C ILE A 365 -1.18 29.06 -9.59
N GLN A 366 -0.39 29.07 -10.68
CA GLN A 366 0.73 30.00 -10.83
C GLN A 366 0.26 31.46 -10.97
N THR A 367 -0.86 31.69 -11.66
CA THR A 367 -1.42 33.03 -11.85
C THR A 367 -1.90 33.63 -10.54
N THR A 368 -2.59 32.84 -9.70
CA THR A 368 -3.10 33.27 -8.39
C THR A 368 -1.99 33.56 -7.38
N LYS A 369 -0.77 33.04 -7.57
CA LYS A 369 0.39 33.32 -6.71
C LYS A 369 1.18 34.57 -7.10
N ASN A 370 0.96 35.10 -8.30
CA ASN A 370 1.64 36.28 -8.83
C ASN A 370 0.79 37.56 -8.75
N VAL A 371 -0.41 37.45 -8.17
CA VAL A 371 -1.31 38.54 -7.77
C VAL A 371 -1.32 38.58 -6.25
#